data_AF-A0A929YWQ8-F1
#
_entry.id   AF-A0A929YWQ8-F1
#
_cell.length_a   1.000
_cell.length_b   1.000
_cell.length_c   1.000
_cell.angle_alpha   90.00
_cell.angle_beta   90.00
_cell.angle_gamma   90.00
#
_symmetry.space_group_name_H-M   'P 1'
#
loop_
_entity.id
_entity.type
_entity.pdbx_description
1 polymer ?
#
loop_
_entity_poly.entity_id
_entity_poly.type
_entity_poly.pdbx_seq_one_letter_code
_entity_poly.pdbx_strand_id
1 'polypeptide(L)'
;MDIIKKMTNRIKDIQFEERKERATAKPLFEENEDKSNAGHANSFPIKKSTPQFGDVRVTQEETLRKTIAENIKLSEDALKYYPDADDLTLDGEIGALNLRFQFRYNDPSGDGCYIWTDGLQLTETNARTLGKIRDAFANWKDSLTQNGDLMEKLKNASKKAKYE
;
A
#
# COMPACT_ATOMS: atom_id res chain seq x y z
N MET A 1 58.92 -12.60 -0.41
CA MET A 1 57.83 -13.59 -0.19
C MET A 1 56.70 -12.99 0.68
N ASP A 2 56.44 -11.67 0.62
CA ASP A 2 55.57 -11.01 1.62
C ASP A 2 54.23 -10.49 1.11
N ILE A 3 54.05 -10.38 -0.20
CA ILE A 3 52.82 -9.80 -0.77
C ILE A 3 51.63 -10.77 -0.62
N ILE A 4 51.86 -12.05 -0.91
CA ILE A 4 50.82 -13.08 -0.80
C ILE A 4 50.34 -13.21 0.65
N LYS A 5 51.28 -13.25 1.62
CA LYS A 5 50.95 -13.34 3.05
C LYS A 5 50.16 -12.11 3.54
N LYS A 6 50.51 -10.91 3.06
CA LYS A 6 49.81 -9.67 3.37
C LYS A 6 48.40 -9.62 2.77
N MET A 7 48.22 -10.14 1.55
CA MET A 7 46.90 -10.26 0.90
C MET A 7 46.02 -11.29 1.62
N THR A 8 46.56 -12.45 2.00
CA THR A 8 45.81 -13.49 2.73
C THR A 8 45.32 -12.99 4.09
N ASN A 9 46.14 -12.22 4.82
CA ASN A 9 45.71 -11.65 6.09
C ASN A 9 44.60 -10.62 5.91
N ARG A 10 44.72 -9.74 4.90
CA ARG A 10 43.72 -8.71 4.62
C ARG A 10 42.36 -9.32 4.23
N ILE A 11 42.34 -10.43 3.51
CA ILE A 11 41.11 -11.16 3.17
C ILE A 11 40.48 -11.77 4.43
N LYS A 12 41.28 -12.31 5.34
CA LYS A 12 40.78 -12.86 6.62
C LYS A 12 40.15 -11.78 7.50
N ASP A 13 40.76 -10.59 7.54
CA ASP A 13 40.23 -9.47 8.34
C ASP A 13 38.89 -8.97 7.77
N ILE A 14 38.77 -8.85 6.44
CA ILE A 14 37.51 -8.47 5.77
C ILE A 14 36.41 -9.50 6.05
N GLN A 15 36.71 -10.80 5.92
CA GLN A 15 35.74 -11.85 6.20
C GLN A 15 35.34 -11.91 7.68
N PHE A 16 36.25 -11.53 8.59
CA PHE A 16 35.96 -11.48 10.01
C PHE A 16 35.03 -10.32 10.35
N GLU A 17 35.29 -9.12 9.80
CA GLU A 17 34.41 -7.97 9.98
C GLU A 17 33.04 -8.17 9.34
N GLU A 18 32.94 -8.71 8.11
CA GLU A 18 31.65 -9.03 7.46
C GLU A 18 30.82 -10.04 8.28
N ARG A 19 31.47 -11.02 8.92
CA ARG A 19 30.79 -11.98 9.80
C ARG A 19 30.32 -11.34 11.10
N LYS A 20 31.08 -10.40 11.63
CA LYS A 20 30.72 -9.63 12.83
C LYS A 20 29.52 -8.73 12.55
N GLU A 21 29.54 -8.05 11.41
CA GLU A 21 28.47 -7.17 10.94
C GLU A 21 27.17 -7.94 10.70
N ARG A 22 27.24 -9.13 10.09
CA ARG A 22 26.08 -10.06 9.95
C ARG A 22 25.57 -10.62 11.27
N ALA A 23 26.43 -10.79 12.27
CA ALA A 23 26.04 -11.27 13.60
C ALA A 23 25.38 -10.17 14.45
N THR A 24 25.66 -8.90 14.16
CA THR A 24 25.03 -7.73 14.81
C THR A 24 23.87 -7.13 14.02
N ALA A 25 23.70 -7.52 12.75
CA ALA A 25 22.55 -7.13 11.95
C ALA A 25 21.29 -7.74 12.58
N LYS A 26 20.42 -6.88 13.13
CA LYS A 26 19.10 -7.29 13.58
C LYS A 26 18.36 -7.94 12.39
N PRO A 27 17.63 -9.05 12.61
CA PRO A 27 16.77 -9.60 11.57
C PRO A 27 15.79 -8.52 11.09
N LEU A 28 15.53 -8.48 9.78
CA LEU A 28 14.56 -7.58 9.13
C LEU A 28 13.09 -7.82 9.60
N PHE A 29 12.90 -8.75 10.53
CA PHE A 29 11.65 -9.00 11.22
C PHE A 29 11.87 -8.68 12.69
N GLU A 30 11.96 -7.40 13.03
CA GLU A 30 11.41 -6.97 14.31
C GLU A 30 9.88 -7.01 14.14
N GLU A 31 9.28 -8.05 14.71
CA GLU A 31 7.86 -8.08 15.07
C GLU A 31 7.55 -6.79 15.85
N ASN A 32 7.09 -5.76 15.13
CA ASN A 32 6.20 -4.75 15.68
C ASN A 32 4.76 -5.21 15.39
N GLU A 33 4.44 -6.43 15.81
CA GLU A 33 3.04 -6.73 16.13
C GLU A 33 2.71 -5.94 17.42
N ASP A 34 1.53 -5.33 17.46
CA ASP A 34 0.91 -4.66 18.62
C ASP A 34 1.04 -3.14 18.85
N LYS A 35 1.45 -2.31 17.88
CA LYS A 35 1.26 -0.83 18.02
C LYS A 35 0.79 -0.02 16.80
N SER A 36 0.37 -0.62 15.68
CA SER A 36 0.19 0.16 14.44
C SER A 36 -1.23 0.50 13.99
N ASN A 37 -2.32 -0.02 14.59
CA ASN A 37 -3.66 0.14 13.97
C ASN A 37 -4.80 0.66 14.88
N ALA A 38 -4.48 1.41 15.94
CA ALA A 38 -5.54 2.04 16.76
C ALA A 38 -6.43 3.01 15.94
N GLY A 39 -5.87 3.65 14.89
CA GLY A 39 -6.60 4.59 14.03
C GLY A 39 -7.52 3.95 12.97
N HIS A 40 -7.38 2.66 12.70
CA HIS A 40 -8.16 1.93 11.67
C HIS A 40 -9.20 0.98 12.28
N ALA A 41 -9.49 1.11 13.58
CA ALA A 41 -10.47 0.29 14.28
C ALA A 41 -11.91 0.56 13.81
N ASN A 42 -12.22 1.82 13.46
CA ASN A 42 -13.53 2.22 12.96
C ASN A 42 -13.43 2.60 11.49
N SER A 43 -14.28 2.01 10.64
CA SER A 43 -14.34 2.30 9.21
C SER A 43 -15.74 2.67 8.75
N PHE A 44 -15.85 3.64 7.85
CA PHE A 44 -17.04 3.98 7.10
C PHE A 44 -16.88 3.51 5.65
N PRO A 45 -17.49 2.37 5.25
CA PRO A 45 -17.36 1.86 3.90
C PRO A 45 -18.17 2.69 2.90
N ILE A 46 -17.53 3.10 1.80
CA ILE A 46 -18.12 3.87 0.72
C ILE A 46 -18.49 2.90 -0.42
N LYS A 47 -19.77 2.54 -0.45
CA LYS A 47 -20.38 1.67 -1.45
C LYS A 47 -20.89 2.49 -2.62
N LYS A 48 -21.16 1.83 -3.75
CA LYS A 48 -21.81 2.47 -4.93
C LYS A 48 -23.19 3.03 -4.60
N SER A 49 -23.86 2.47 -3.60
CA SER A 49 -25.16 2.91 -3.09
C SER A 49 -25.07 3.90 -1.92
N THR A 50 -23.87 4.24 -1.43
CA THR A 50 -23.73 5.17 -0.31
C THR A 50 -24.27 6.54 -0.71
N PRO A 51 -25.28 7.09 0.00
CA PRO A 51 -25.83 8.40 -0.30
C PRO A 51 -24.73 9.46 -0.36
N GLN A 52 -24.76 10.32 -1.38
CA GLN A 52 -23.80 11.42 -1.61
C GLN A 52 -22.36 11.00 -1.99
N PHE A 53 -21.98 9.74 -1.81
CA PHE A 53 -20.62 9.25 -2.06
C PHE A 53 -20.55 8.08 -3.06
N GLY A 54 -21.69 7.60 -3.55
CA GLY A 54 -21.76 6.50 -4.53
C GLY A 54 -20.96 6.80 -5.80
N ASP A 55 -21.05 8.03 -6.30
CA ASP A 55 -20.32 8.48 -7.48
C ASP A 55 -18.80 8.41 -7.27
N VAL A 56 -18.31 8.75 -6.07
CA VAL A 56 -16.89 8.60 -5.72
C VAL A 56 -16.47 7.14 -5.90
N ARG A 57 -17.23 6.19 -5.32
CA ARG A 57 -16.92 4.76 -5.43
C ARG A 57 -16.94 4.25 -6.88
N VAL A 58 -17.85 4.76 -7.72
CA VAL A 58 -17.94 4.41 -9.15
C VAL A 58 -16.75 4.98 -9.92
N THR A 59 -16.47 6.27 -9.80
CA THR A 59 -15.39 6.94 -10.52
C THR A 59 -14.01 6.38 -10.15
N GLN A 60 -13.75 6.08 -8.87
CA GLN A 60 -12.47 5.49 -8.46
C GLN A 60 -12.27 4.09 -9.08
N GLU A 61 -13.31 3.26 -9.14
CA GLU A 61 -13.22 1.95 -9.79
C GLU A 61 -13.02 2.05 -11.31
N GLU A 62 -13.74 2.95 -11.99
CA GLU A 62 -13.60 3.13 -13.43
C GLU A 62 -12.20 3.60 -13.81
N THR A 63 -11.64 4.57 -13.07
CA THR A 63 -10.28 5.07 -13.30
C THR A 63 -9.25 3.96 -13.12
N LEU A 64 -9.38 3.15 -12.06
CA LEU A 64 -8.49 2.00 -11.82
C LEU A 64 -8.53 1.00 -12.97
N ARG A 65 -9.73 0.64 -13.43
CA ARG A 65 -9.91 -0.29 -14.55
C ARG A 65 -9.28 0.25 -15.83
N LYS A 66 -9.40 1.56 -16.10
CA LYS A 66 -8.80 2.21 -17.27
C LYS A 66 -7.27 2.21 -17.20
N THR A 67 -6.68 2.50 -16.05
CA THR A 67 -5.21 2.61 -15.91
C THR A 67 -4.51 1.26 -15.92
N ILE A 68 -5.02 0.30 -15.16
CA ILE A 68 -4.36 -1.00 -15.01
C ILE A 68 -4.71 -1.92 -16.19
N ALA A 69 -5.91 -1.78 -16.76
CA ALA A 69 -6.45 -2.57 -17.89
C ALA A 69 -6.56 -4.09 -17.62
N GLU A 70 -6.29 -4.54 -16.40
CA GLU A 70 -6.41 -5.93 -15.97
C GLU A 70 -7.78 -6.21 -15.33
N ASN A 71 -8.09 -7.50 -15.18
CA ASN A 71 -9.27 -7.99 -14.45
C ASN A 71 -9.16 -7.72 -12.93
N ILE A 72 -9.29 -6.44 -12.56
CA ILE A 72 -9.34 -6.01 -11.17
C ILE A 72 -10.66 -6.46 -10.55
N LYS A 73 -10.56 -7.03 -9.35
CA LYS A 73 -11.68 -7.30 -8.46
C LYS A 73 -11.61 -6.33 -7.28
N LEU A 74 -12.69 -5.59 -7.07
CA LEU A 74 -12.89 -4.74 -5.90
C LEU A 74 -14.11 -5.30 -5.17
N SER A 75 -14.02 -5.47 -3.85
CA SER A 75 -15.19 -5.80 -3.05
C SER A 75 -16.16 -4.60 -2.99
N GLU A 76 -17.38 -4.85 -2.50
CA GLU A 76 -18.37 -3.79 -2.30
C GLU A 76 -17.89 -2.74 -1.27
N ASP A 77 -17.18 -3.21 -0.24
CA ASP A 77 -16.60 -2.40 0.84
C ASP A 77 -15.17 -1.94 0.54
N ALA A 78 -14.66 -2.10 -0.68
CA ALA A 78 -13.25 -1.85 -1.01
C ALA A 78 -12.73 -0.44 -0.66
N LEU A 79 -13.59 0.57 -0.73
CA LEU A 79 -13.24 1.96 -0.39
C LEU A 79 -13.71 2.26 1.04
N LYS A 80 -12.79 2.57 1.95
CA LYS A 80 -13.10 2.78 3.38
C LYS A 80 -12.51 4.08 3.88
N TYR A 81 -13.32 4.86 4.59
CA TYR A 81 -12.85 6.03 5.33
C TYR A 81 -12.67 5.70 6.82
N TYR A 82 -11.52 6.07 7.39
CA TYR A 82 -11.19 5.86 8.79
C TYR A 82 -11.16 7.21 9.49
N PRO A 83 -12.23 7.59 10.21
CA PRO A 83 -12.34 8.92 10.82
C PRO A 83 -11.30 9.19 11.90
N ASP A 84 -10.82 8.13 12.57
CA ASP A 84 -9.88 8.26 13.69
C ASP A 84 -8.44 8.49 13.18
N ALA A 85 -8.13 8.02 11.96
CA ALA A 85 -6.85 8.26 11.27
C ALA A 85 -6.91 9.38 10.22
N ASP A 86 -8.11 9.92 9.96
CA ASP A 86 -8.42 10.80 8.81
C ASP A 86 -7.85 10.26 7.49
N ASP A 87 -8.07 8.96 7.26
CA ASP A 87 -7.47 8.20 6.16
C ASP A 87 -8.53 7.56 5.28
N LEU A 88 -8.17 7.30 4.03
CA LEU A 88 -8.99 6.59 3.05
C LEU A 88 -8.19 5.41 2.51
N THR A 89 -8.75 4.20 2.55
CA THR A 89 -8.17 3.03 1.89
C THR A 89 -8.98 2.61 0.68
N LEU A 90 -8.30 2.08 -0.34
CA LEU A 90 -8.92 1.37 -1.45
C LEU A 90 -8.22 0.04 -1.70
N ASP A 91 -8.93 -1.06 -1.45
CA ASP A 91 -8.42 -2.42 -1.57
C ASP A 91 -8.84 -3.09 -2.88
N GLY A 92 -7.96 -3.88 -3.49
CA GLY A 92 -8.29 -4.63 -4.68
C GLY A 92 -7.40 -5.83 -4.95
N GLU A 93 -7.84 -6.67 -5.89
CA GLU A 93 -7.12 -7.86 -6.32
C GLU A 93 -6.98 -7.90 -7.85
N ILE A 94 -5.84 -8.37 -8.34
CA ILE A 94 -5.61 -8.68 -9.75
C ILE A 94 -5.46 -10.20 -9.86
N GLY A 95 -6.54 -10.85 -10.31
CA GLY A 95 -6.61 -12.32 -10.33
C GLY A 95 -5.55 -12.96 -11.23
N ALA A 96 -5.19 -12.32 -12.35
CA ALA A 96 -4.19 -12.82 -13.29
C ALA A 96 -2.78 -12.92 -12.68
N LEU A 97 -2.51 -12.13 -11.64
CA LEU A 97 -1.20 -12.06 -10.97
C LEU A 97 -1.21 -12.67 -9.56
N ASN A 98 -2.36 -13.18 -9.10
CA ASN A 98 -2.56 -13.55 -7.70
C ASN A 98 -2.02 -12.48 -6.74
N LEU A 99 -2.40 -11.23 -7.02
CA LEU A 99 -1.86 -10.04 -6.38
C LEU A 99 -2.98 -9.27 -5.71
N ARG A 100 -2.77 -8.86 -4.47
CA ARG A 100 -3.61 -7.90 -3.75
C ARG A 100 -2.90 -6.55 -3.66
N PHE A 101 -3.65 -5.47 -3.70
CA PHE A 101 -3.13 -4.13 -3.46
C PHE A 101 -4.04 -3.37 -2.49
N GLN A 102 -3.44 -2.40 -1.80
CA GLN A 102 -4.16 -1.41 -1.00
C GLN A 102 -3.54 -0.05 -1.26
N PHE A 103 -4.40 0.93 -1.52
CA PHE A 103 -4.01 2.32 -1.54
C PHE A 103 -4.39 2.97 -0.21
N ARG A 104 -3.51 3.79 0.36
CA ARG A 104 -3.75 4.62 1.55
C ARG A 104 -3.52 6.09 1.22
N TYR A 105 -4.50 6.92 1.52
CA TYR A 105 -4.45 8.35 1.22
C TYR A 105 -3.49 9.08 2.16
N ASN A 106 -3.66 8.87 3.47
CA ASN A 106 -2.93 9.52 4.54
C ASN A 106 -1.93 8.56 5.20
N ASP A 107 -1.13 7.87 4.39
CA ASP A 107 -0.07 7.03 4.91
C ASP A 107 1.08 7.88 5.50
N PRO A 108 1.59 7.57 6.72
CA PRO A 108 2.67 8.34 7.35
C PRO A 108 3.96 8.40 6.54
N SER A 109 4.23 7.41 5.68
CA SER A 109 5.41 7.42 4.81
C SER A 109 5.27 8.36 3.60
N GLY A 110 4.05 8.84 3.33
CA GLY A 110 3.68 9.54 2.10
C GLY A 110 3.40 8.61 0.92
N ASP A 111 3.81 7.33 1.00
CA ASP A 111 3.63 6.32 -0.03
C ASP A 111 2.74 5.17 0.44
N GLY A 112 1.44 5.33 0.25
CA GLY A 112 0.42 4.37 0.66
C GLY A 112 0.10 3.29 -0.38
N CYS A 113 1.01 2.94 -1.29
CA CYS A 113 0.76 1.93 -2.33
C CYS A 113 1.32 0.56 -1.91
N TYR A 114 0.49 -0.27 -1.28
CA TYR A 114 0.87 -1.60 -0.81
C TYR A 114 0.50 -2.70 -1.80
N ILE A 115 1.33 -3.72 -1.89
CA ILE A 115 1.14 -4.89 -2.75
C ILE A 115 1.51 -6.15 -1.97
N TRP A 116 0.66 -7.18 -2.03
CA TRP A 116 0.91 -8.52 -1.50
C TRP A 116 0.70 -9.56 -2.58
N THR A 117 1.61 -10.52 -2.69
CA THR A 117 1.50 -11.60 -3.67
C THR A 117 2.32 -12.81 -3.21
N ASP A 118 1.74 -14.00 -3.33
CA ASP A 118 2.41 -15.26 -3.01
C ASP A 118 3.18 -15.76 -4.25
N GLY A 119 4.32 -15.13 -4.48
CA GLY A 119 5.21 -15.45 -5.60
C GLY A 119 4.74 -14.85 -6.93
N LEU A 120 5.48 -13.83 -7.39
CA LEU A 120 5.25 -13.19 -8.68
C LEU A 120 6.47 -13.42 -9.58
N GLN A 121 6.27 -14.03 -10.74
CA GLN A 121 7.34 -14.15 -11.73
C GLN A 121 7.74 -12.77 -12.25
N LEU A 122 9.04 -12.50 -12.30
CA LEU A 122 9.57 -11.23 -12.82
C LEU A 122 9.62 -11.25 -14.36
N THR A 123 8.44 -11.21 -14.98
CA THR A 123 8.29 -11.05 -16.43
C THR A 123 8.10 -9.57 -16.78
N GLU A 124 8.37 -9.21 -18.04
CA GLU A 124 8.14 -7.84 -18.50
C GLU A 124 6.67 -7.40 -18.34
N THR A 125 5.73 -8.30 -18.64
CA THR A 125 4.29 -8.06 -18.45
C THR A 125 3.98 -7.74 -16.99
N ASN A 126 4.47 -8.56 -16.05
CA ASN A 126 4.19 -8.37 -14.63
C ASN A 126 4.83 -7.06 -14.12
N ALA A 127 6.07 -6.76 -14.52
CA ALA A 127 6.73 -5.50 -14.18
C ALA A 127 5.97 -4.28 -14.70
N ARG A 128 5.45 -4.33 -15.94
CA ARG A 128 4.60 -3.27 -16.51
C ARG A 128 3.30 -3.12 -15.73
N THR A 129 2.66 -4.22 -15.32
CA THR A 129 1.43 -4.15 -14.52
C THR A 129 1.67 -3.55 -13.15
N LEU A 130 2.78 -3.87 -12.47
CA LEU A 130 3.18 -3.20 -11.23
C LEU A 130 3.36 -1.68 -11.44
N GLY A 131 4.00 -1.28 -12.55
CA GLY A 131 4.11 0.13 -12.93
C GLY A 131 2.74 0.80 -13.09
N LYS A 132 1.79 0.14 -13.77
CA LYS A 132 0.43 0.67 -13.91
C LYS A 132 -0.32 0.77 -12.57
N ILE A 133 -0.11 -0.15 -11.64
CA ILE A 133 -0.68 -0.04 -10.27
C ILE A 133 -0.15 1.22 -9.59
N ARG A 134 1.16 1.49 -9.74
CA ARG A 134 1.78 2.70 -9.20
C ARG A 134 1.19 3.96 -9.83
N ASP A 135 1.03 3.99 -11.14
CA ASP A 135 0.41 5.12 -11.84
C ASP A 135 -1.06 5.31 -11.41
N ALA A 136 -1.78 4.20 -11.23
CA ALA A 136 -3.17 4.23 -10.76
C ALA A 136 -3.28 4.77 -9.33
N PHE A 137 -2.32 4.46 -8.44
CA PHE A 137 -2.25 5.04 -7.10
C PHE A 137 -2.06 6.57 -7.15
N ALA A 138 -1.14 7.07 -7.98
CA ALA A 138 -0.92 8.51 -8.13
C ALA A 138 -2.20 9.21 -8.61
N ASN A 139 -2.82 8.69 -9.68
CA ASN A 139 -4.07 9.23 -10.21
C ASN A 139 -5.22 9.18 -9.20
N TRP A 140 -5.32 8.08 -8.44
CA TRP A 140 -6.31 7.92 -7.38
C TRP A 140 -6.14 8.99 -6.31
N LYS A 141 -4.92 9.17 -5.79
CA LYS A 141 -4.60 10.16 -4.76
C LYS A 141 -4.90 11.58 -5.26
N ASP A 142 -4.47 11.90 -6.48
CA ASP A 142 -4.72 13.21 -7.10
C ASP A 142 -6.22 13.49 -7.25
N SER A 143 -7.01 12.50 -7.71
CA SER A 143 -8.46 12.66 -7.87
C SER A 143 -9.20 12.93 -6.55
N LEU A 144 -8.67 12.46 -5.42
CA LEU A 144 -9.23 12.73 -4.09
C LEU A 144 -8.90 14.15 -3.64
N THR A 145 -7.67 14.62 -3.88
CA THR A 145 -7.25 15.99 -3.53
C THR A 145 -7.95 17.06 -4.34
N GLN A 146 -8.30 16.79 -5.60
CA GLN A 146 -9.08 17.70 -6.44
C GLN A 146 -10.51 17.92 -5.91
N ASN A 147 -11.06 16.93 -5.19
CA ASN A 147 -12.32 17.08 -4.47
C ASN A 147 -12.04 17.64 -3.07
N GLY A 148 -11.64 18.92 -3.00
CA GLY A 148 -11.08 19.55 -1.79
C GLY A 148 -11.93 19.51 -0.52
N ASP A 149 -13.22 19.17 -0.62
CA ASP A 149 -14.14 19.03 0.53
C ASP A 149 -14.56 17.57 0.83
N LEU A 150 -14.03 16.58 0.10
CA LEU A 150 -14.44 15.18 0.22
C LEU A 150 -14.17 14.62 1.62
N MET A 151 -12.95 14.82 2.14
CA MET A 151 -12.55 14.29 3.45
C MET A 151 -13.40 14.90 4.58
N GLU A 152 -13.71 16.20 4.50
CA GLU A 152 -14.58 16.87 5.46
C GLU A 152 -16.03 16.33 5.40
N LYS A 153 -16.57 16.13 4.20
CA LYS A 153 -17.89 15.52 4.01
C LYS A 153 -17.95 14.10 4.57
N LEU A 154 -16.91 13.29 4.34
CA LEU A 154 -16.81 11.92 4.87
C LEU A 154 -16.70 11.91 6.39
N LYS A 155 -15.96 12.84 6.98
CA LYS A 155 -15.90 13.04 8.43
C LYS A 155 -17.26 13.37 9.02
N ASN A 156 -18.03 14.24 8.38
CA ASN A 156 -19.37 14.60 8.84
C ASN A 156 -20.37 13.45 8.66
N ALA A 157 -20.30 12.72 7.55
CA ALA A 157 -21.17 11.58 7.28
C ALA A 157 -20.90 10.40 8.23
N SER A 158 -19.63 10.07 8.46
CA SER A 158 -19.23 8.99 9.38
C SER A 158 -19.63 9.28 10.83
N LYS A 159 -19.60 10.55 11.27
CA LYS A 159 -20.14 10.95 12.57
C LYS A 159 -21.64 10.70 12.65
N LYS A 160 -22.43 11.16 11.67
CA LYS A 160 -23.89 10.96 11.65
C LYS A 160 -24.25 9.48 11.73
N ALA A 161 -23.59 8.64 10.95
CA ALA A 161 -23.81 7.20 10.94
C ALA A 161 -23.43 6.48 12.25
N LYS A 162 -22.58 7.07 13.11
CA LYS A 162 -22.27 6.52 14.45
C LYS A 162 -23.36 6.77 15.50
N TYR A 163 -24.31 7.69 15.24
CA TYR A 163 -25.36 8.09 16.17
C TYR A 163 -26.77 7.67 15.73
N GLU A 164 -26.89 6.92 14.63
CA GLU A 164 -28.09 6.22 14.19
C GLU A 164 -28.02 4.74 14.60
#